data_AF-A0A1T5K195-F1
#
_entry.id   AF-A0A1T5K195-F1
#
_cell.length_a   1.000
_cell.length_b   1.000
_cell.length_c   1.000
_cell.angle_alpha   90.00
_cell.angle_beta   90.00
_cell.angle_gamma   90.00
#
_symmetry.space_group_name_H-M   'P 1'
#
loop_
_entity.id
_entity.type
_entity.pdbx_description
1 polymer ?
#
loop_
_entity_poly.entity_id
_entity_poly.type
_entity_poly.pdbx_seq_one_letter_code
_entity_poly.pdbx_strand_id
1 'polypeptide(L)'
;MEPVEVTLAEALVHGQTEVTFSYEEVEYTATLVEAYVDEAIVAVNEAANYLTMQAALEAPELGLELGAYADFTDTNKETVATNVLAARPEAGFADLAAIQEAFDAEASAIVSDAFDTAFAAINAVTVNTGGEMETAINANFADLDLQGLGAEYDELAAAQQTSVAAAVFAIKDALPAPGADNDRHEDAVAKEFYDKAELEAAFEDDTAMPAAALAQLNAAGDAAAVLVAFELESLGLVFPAEYEAMSDDDKTAVATAVHGAVGALTLAQAQVALDDAVLAQIQANEDNAASKAALLAVNEATNAVEMRLGLESTDFATATPKADIDAKNYTSEQKTWLAEEVIELRDALEDYADDNNRNAEAVAGVIYDETELDTIVTTAIGTIDARIAAITTAEASLAAIPTPVEDYQLNAARDGIDVDDAATPLAAEVTDARTDVDAAVTAGAVEADLEGIEVLTAAEAKVQELESEIAVIAAVDAVNAADGDTTAIRVALTAEELGLDAYNALSLTDKNTVAAAIDLAIDDLQAYADDNTRNENALANEFYDLAELEAAVVEAIANLE
;
A
#
# COMPACT_ATOMS: atom_id res chain seq x y z
N MET A 1 -37.37 13.51 55.85
CA MET A 1 -36.09 12.80 55.66
C MET A 1 -35.70 13.09 54.24
N GLU A 2 -34.49 13.64 54.06
CA GLU A 2 -33.93 13.73 52.72
C GLU A 2 -33.53 12.31 52.29
N PRO A 3 -33.75 11.94 51.02
CA PRO A 3 -33.26 10.67 50.49
C PRO A 3 -31.74 10.63 50.57
N VAL A 4 -31.19 9.51 51.02
CA VAL A 4 -29.75 9.24 51.01
C VAL A 4 -29.46 8.46 49.73
N GLU A 5 -28.61 9.01 48.86
CA GLU A 5 -28.06 8.26 47.73
C GLU A 5 -26.94 7.36 48.24
N VAL A 6 -27.00 6.08 47.88
CA VAL A 6 -26.02 5.07 48.24
C VAL A 6 -25.42 4.55 46.94
N THR A 7 -24.11 4.71 46.78
CA THR A 7 -23.35 4.06 45.72
C THR A 7 -22.87 2.71 46.23
N LEU A 8 -23.16 1.65 45.49
CA LEU A 8 -22.68 0.31 45.82
C LEU A 8 -21.20 0.20 45.44
N ALA A 9 -20.42 -0.50 46.26
CA ALA A 9 -19.01 -0.75 45.99
C ALA A 9 -18.80 -1.81 44.89
N GLU A 10 -19.78 -2.71 44.74
CA GLU A 10 -19.77 -3.80 43.77
C GLU A 10 -21.07 -3.76 42.95
N ALA A 11 -21.01 -4.18 41.69
CA ALA A 11 -22.18 -4.34 40.84
C ALA A 11 -23.09 -5.45 41.39
N LEU A 12 -24.40 -5.31 41.17
CA LEU A 12 -25.34 -6.35 41.57
C LEU A 12 -25.17 -7.58 40.68
N VAL A 13 -25.24 -8.77 41.29
CA VAL A 13 -25.18 -10.04 40.57
C VAL A 13 -26.59 -10.55 40.31
N HIS A 14 -26.85 -11.13 39.13
CA HIS A 14 -28.16 -11.72 38.82
C HIS A 14 -28.59 -12.70 39.92
N GLY A 15 -29.83 -12.62 40.36
CA GLY A 15 -30.36 -13.42 41.46
C GLY A 15 -30.01 -12.93 42.86
N GLN A 16 -29.19 -11.87 43.00
CA GLN A 16 -28.86 -11.29 44.31
C GLN A 16 -30.13 -10.74 44.98
N THR A 17 -30.35 -11.15 46.24
CA THR A 17 -31.50 -10.70 47.05
C THR A 17 -31.11 -9.81 48.21
N GLU A 18 -29.81 -9.66 48.48
CA GLU A 18 -29.30 -8.85 49.59
C GLU A 18 -28.09 -8.04 49.13
N VAL A 19 -28.01 -6.79 49.58
CA VAL A 19 -26.95 -5.84 49.23
C VAL A 19 -26.39 -5.22 50.50
N THR A 20 -25.07 -5.24 50.64
CA THR A 20 -24.38 -4.61 51.77
C THR A 20 -23.73 -3.31 51.30
N PHE A 21 -23.92 -2.22 52.05
CA PHE A 21 -23.32 -0.91 51.76
C PHE A 21 -22.90 -0.21 53.06
N SER A 22 -21.91 0.69 52.95
CA SER A 22 -21.39 1.45 54.09
C SER A 22 -21.86 2.90 54.04
N TYR A 23 -22.43 3.40 55.14
CA TYR A 23 -22.79 4.81 55.32
C TYR A 23 -22.31 5.30 56.68
N GLU A 24 -21.51 6.38 56.70
CA GLU A 24 -20.88 6.91 57.93
C GLU A 24 -20.11 5.85 58.75
N GLU A 25 -19.30 5.02 58.07
CA GLU A 25 -18.54 3.91 58.68
C GLU A 25 -19.41 2.80 59.33
N VAL A 26 -20.71 2.78 59.03
CA VAL A 26 -21.64 1.72 59.46
C VAL A 26 -22.07 0.90 58.25
N GLU A 27 -21.91 -0.42 58.32
CA GLU A 27 -22.45 -1.36 57.32
C GLU A 27 -23.97 -1.55 57.51
N TYR A 28 -24.69 -1.51 56.40
CA TYR A 28 -26.10 -1.78 56.29
C TYR A 28 -26.32 -2.92 55.28
N THR A 29 -27.16 -3.89 55.63
CA THR A 29 -27.66 -4.90 54.69
C THR A 29 -29.10 -4.58 54.34
N ALA A 30 -29.39 -4.39 53.06
CA ALA A 30 -30.73 -4.24 52.53
C ALA A 30 -31.13 -5.52 51.80
N THR A 31 -32.30 -6.06 52.13
CA THR A 31 -32.94 -7.10 51.33
C THR A 31 -33.66 -6.43 50.16
N LEU A 32 -33.34 -6.84 48.93
CA LEU A 32 -34.03 -6.39 47.74
C LEU A 32 -35.45 -6.96 47.71
N VAL A 33 -36.42 -6.15 47.28
CA VAL A 33 -37.83 -6.57 47.21
C VAL A 33 -38.02 -7.66 46.14
N GLU A 34 -37.21 -7.59 45.09
CA GLU A 34 -37.11 -8.56 44.01
C GLU A 34 -35.62 -8.83 43.78
N ALA A 35 -35.28 -10.06 43.38
CA ALA A 35 -33.91 -10.38 43.03
C ALA A 35 -33.43 -9.45 41.91
N TYR A 36 -32.17 -9.02 41.95
CA TYR A 36 -31.62 -8.28 40.80
C TYR A 36 -31.66 -9.17 39.56
N VAL A 37 -32.19 -8.63 38.47
CA VAL A 37 -32.33 -9.32 37.20
C VAL A 37 -31.50 -8.58 36.18
N ASP A 38 -30.43 -9.22 35.74
CA ASP A 38 -29.70 -8.82 34.54
C ASP A 38 -30.54 -9.14 33.28
N GLU A 39 -30.93 -8.09 32.54
CA GLU A 39 -31.76 -8.22 31.34
C GLU A 39 -31.08 -9.02 30.23
N ALA A 40 -29.73 -9.01 30.15
CA ALA A 40 -28.99 -9.77 29.13
C ALA A 40 -29.07 -11.28 29.41
N ILE A 41 -28.91 -11.68 30.67
CA ILE A 41 -29.08 -13.08 31.10
C ILE A 41 -30.53 -13.53 30.89
N VAL A 42 -31.51 -12.66 31.13
CA VAL A 42 -32.92 -12.96 30.83
C VAL A 42 -33.13 -13.19 29.34
N ALA A 43 -32.55 -12.37 28.47
CA ALA A 43 -32.66 -12.54 27.03
C ALA A 43 -32.15 -13.92 26.57
N VAL A 44 -31.00 -14.37 27.09
CA VAL A 44 -30.46 -15.73 26.83
C VAL A 44 -31.41 -16.79 27.35
N ASN A 45 -32.00 -16.61 28.53
CA ASN A 45 -32.91 -17.58 29.15
C ASN A 45 -34.30 -17.64 28.50
N GLU A 46 -34.77 -16.55 27.88
CA GLU A 46 -36.07 -16.46 27.21
C GLU A 46 -36.00 -16.74 25.71
N ALA A 47 -34.81 -16.85 25.12
CA ALA A 47 -34.62 -17.18 23.71
C ALA A 47 -35.40 -18.46 23.33
N ALA A 48 -36.24 -18.35 22.29
CA ALA A 48 -37.18 -19.40 21.88
C ALA A 48 -36.67 -20.22 20.67
N ASN A 49 -35.69 -19.70 19.96
CA ASN A 49 -35.07 -20.30 18.79
C ASN A 49 -33.62 -19.80 18.66
N TYR A 50 -32.87 -20.41 17.73
CA TYR A 50 -31.46 -20.09 17.52
C TYR A 50 -31.23 -18.62 17.18
N LEU A 51 -32.09 -17.97 16.37
CA LEU A 51 -31.93 -16.55 16.01
C LEU A 51 -31.99 -15.65 17.24
N THR A 52 -32.97 -15.88 18.13
CA THR A 52 -33.08 -15.12 19.38
C THR A 52 -31.97 -15.47 20.38
N MET A 53 -31.43 -16.70 20.33
CA MET A 53 -30.32 -17.12 21.18
C MET A 53 -29.02 -16.46 20.70
N GLN A 54 -28.75 -16.51 19.41
CA GLN A 54 -27.61 -15.85 18.77
C GLN A 54 -27.58 -14.35 19.09
N ALA A 55 -28.69 -13.65 18.86
CA ALA A 55 -28.79 -12.22 19.18
C ALA A 55 -28.58 -11.91 20.66
N ALA A 56 -28.96 -12.82 21.56
CA ALA A 56 -28.72 -12.66 22.99
C ALA A 56 -27.26 -12.92 23.38
N LEU A 57 -26.60 -13.93 22.76
CA LEU A 57 -25.19 -14.24 22.98
C LEU A 57 -24.25 -13.14 22.44
N GLU A 58 -24.63 -12.51 21.33
CA GLU A 58 -23.88 -11.43 20.68
C GLU A 58 -24.17 -10.03 21.27
N ALA A 59 -25.08 -9.94 22.24
CA ALA A 59 -25.40 -8.66 22.88
C ALA A 59 -24.21 -8.15 23.69
N PRO A 60 -23.68 -6.94 23.42
CA PRO A 60 -22.54 -6.40 24.17
C PRO A 60 -22.79 -6.30 25.68
N GLU A 61 -24.04 -6.09 26.08
CA GLU A 61 -24.47 -6.02 27.48
C GLU A 61 -24.31 -7.35 28.23
N LEU A 62 -24.27 -8.48 27.52
CA LEU A 62 -24.02 -9.79 28.13
C LEU A 62 -22.57 -9.91 28.61
N GLY A 63 -21.64 -9.20 27.97
CA GLY A 63 -20.21 -9.24 28.33
C GLY A 63 -19.57 -10.61 28.10
N LEU A 64 -20.07 -11.39 27.13
CA LEU A 64 -19.52 -12.69 26.75
C LEU A 64 -18.20 -12.52 26.00
N GLU A 65 -17.20 -13.33 26.33
CA GLU A 65 -15.97 -13.41 25.54
C GLU A 65 -16.22 -14.27 24.31
N LEU A 66 -16.31 -13.65 23.12
CA LEU A 66 -16.68 -14.37 21.89
C LEU A 66 -15.53 -15.20 21.30
N GLY A 67 -14.28 -14.77 21.44
CA GLY A 67 -13.12 -15.49 20.88
C GLY A 67 -13.29 -15.84 19.39
N ALA A 68 -12.96 -17.08 19.02
CA ALA A 68 -13.07 -17.59 17.64
C ALA A 68 -14.51 -17.51 17.06
N TYR A 69 -15.54 -17.45 17.92
CA TYR A 69 -16.92 -17.30 17.45
C TYR A 69 -17.13 -16.01 16.63
N ALA A 70 -16.37 -14.94 16.89
CA ALA A 70 -16.48 -13.70 16.15
C ALA A 70 -16.29 -13.92 14.63
N ASP A 71 -15.36 -14.81 14.28
CA ASP A 71 -14.95 -15.13 12.92
C ASP A 71 -15.72 -16.32 12.31
N PHE A 72 -16.61 -16.95 13.09
CA PHE A 72 -17.45 -18.03 12.60
C PHE A 72 -18.37 -17.55 11.47
N THR A 73 -18.52 -18.42 10.46
CA THR A 73 -19.58 -18.27 9.46
C THR A 73 -20.96 -18.27 10.10
N ASP A 74 -21.95 -17.67 9.44
CA ASP A 74 -23.34 -17.65 9.93
C ASP A 74 -23.88 -19.06 10.26
N THR A 75 -23.47 -20.08 9.49
CA THR A 75 -23.88 -21.48 9.72
C THR A 75 -23.28 -22.03 11.02
N ASN A 76 -22.01 -21.72 11.30
CA ASN A 76 -21.35 -22.13 12.54
C ASN A 76 -21.94 -21.38 13.74
N LYS A 77 -22.21 -20.08 13.60
CA LYS A 77 -22.90 -19.27 14.63
C LYS A 77 -24.30 -19.81 14.94
N GLU A 78 -25.09 -20.16 13.91
CA GLU A 78 -26.39 -20.81 14.06
C GLU A 78 -26.27 -22.15 14.81
N THR A 79 -25.22 -22.94 14.52
CA THR A 79 -24.99 -24.24 15.17
C THR A 79 -24.65 -24.06 16.66
N VAL A 80 -23.73 -23.14 16.99
CA VAL A 80 -23.42 -22.81 18.39
C VAL A 80 -24.68 -22.32 19.12
N ALA A 81 -25.42 -21.37 18.56
CA ALA A 81 -26.63 -20.84 19.18
C ALA A 81 -27.71 -21.92 19.38
N THR A 82 -27.85 -22.85 18.43
CA THR A 82 -28.75 -24.00 18.55
C THR A 82 -28.33 -24.94 19.67
N ASN A 83 -27.04 -25.24 19.78
CA ASN A 83 -26.53 -26.14 20.80
C ASN A 83 -26.58 -25.51 22.20
N VAL A 84 -26.21 -24.23 22.35
CA VAL A 84 -26.35 -23.49 23.61
C VAL A 84 -27.82 -23.43 24.04
N LEU A 85 -28.75 -23.21 23.11
CA LEU A 85 -30.19 -23.28 23.38
C LEU A 85 -30.63 -24.66 23.87
N ALA A 86 -30.05 -25.73 23.33
CA ALA A 86 -30.33 -27.11 23.75
C ALA A 86 -29.66 -27.49 25.09
N ALA A 87 -28.49 -26.91 25.39
CA ALA A 87 -27.74 -27.09 26.63
C ALA A 87 -28.33 -26.29 27.81
N ARG A 88 -29.17 -25.29 27.53
CA ARG A 88 -29.83 -24.46 28.54
C ARG A 88 -30.63 -25.31 29.54
N PRO A 89 -30.35 -25.23 30.85
CA PRO A 89 -31.14 -25.92 31.87
C PRO A 89 -32.63 -25.52 31.84
N GLU A 90 -33.52 -26.39 32.32
CA GLU A 90 -34.97 -26.09 32.37
C GLU A 90 -35.29 -24.83 33.21
N ALA A 91 -34.45 -24.52 34.20
CA ALA A 91 -34.56 -23.31 35.01
C ALA A 91 -33.86 -22.07 34.41
N GLY A 92 -33.18 -22.23 33.26
CA GLY A 92 -32.25 -21.25 32.70
C GLY A 92 -30.83 -21.37 33.26
N PHE A 93 -29.91 -20.60 32.67
CA PHE A 93 -28.58 -20.35 33.22
C PHE A 93 -28.68 -19.44 34.45
N ALA A 94 -27.88 -19.75 35.47
CA ALA A 94 -27.94 -19.05 36.76
C ALA A 94 -27.25 -17.68 36.73
N ASP A 95 -26.16 -17.57 35.96
CA ASP A 95 -25.29 -16.41 35.86
C ASP A 95 -24.55 -16.40 34.51
N LEU A 96 -23.76 -15.35 34.27
CA LEU A 96 -22.94 -15.20 33.07
C LEU A 96 -21.90 -16.32 32.92
N ALA A 97 -21.31 -16.78 34.02
CA ALA A 97 -20.28 -17.82 33.98
C ALA A 97 -20.84 -19.14 33.44
N ALA A 98 -22.06 -19.50 33.82
CA ALA A 98 -22.76 -20.67 33.27
C ALA A 98 -23.09 -20.52 31.78
N ILE A 99 -23.33 -19.29 31.30
CA ILE A 99 -23.54 -19.01 29.87
C ILE A 99 -22.21 -19.14 29.12
N GLN A 100 -21.13 -18.55 29.64
CA GLN A 100 -19.79 -18.63 29.05
C GLN A 100 -19.31 -20.09 28.95
N GLU A 101 -19.45 -20.89 30.02
CA GLU A 101 -19.05 -22.31 29.98
C GLU A 101 -19.82 -23.10 28.90
N ALA A 102 -21.13 -22.86 28.78
CA ALA A 102 -21.94 -23.52 27.75
C ALA A 102 -21.57 -23.03 26.34
N PHE A 103 -21.30 -21.74 26.18
CA PHE A 103 -20.88 -21.14 24.91
C PHE A 103 -19.52 -21.65 24.46
N ASP A 104 -18.51 -21.61 25.34
CA ASP A 104 -17.13 -22.05 25.05
C ASP A 104 -17.06 -23.52 24.66
N ALA A 105 -17.84 -24.36 25.35
CA ALA A 105 -17.91 -25.79 25.05
C ALA A 105 -18.39 -26.04 23.61
N GLU A 106 -19.44 -25.34 23.18
CA GLU A 106 -20.02 -25.50 21.85
C GLU A 106 -19.16 -24.84 20.76
N ALA A 107 -18.61 -23.64 21.02
CA ALA A 107 -17.68 -22.99 20.10
C ALA A 107 -16.43 -23.87 19.87
N SER A 108 -15.85 -24.42 20.94
CA SER A 108 -14.69 -25.32 20.85
C SER A 108 -15.02 -26.62 20.10
N ALA A 109 -16.23 -27.16 20.26
CA ALA A 109 -16.67 -28.35 19.54
C ALA A 109 -16.71 -28.10 18.03
N ILE A 110 -17.21 -26.93 17.58
CA ILE A 110 -17.21 -26.56 16.16
C ILE A 110 -15.79 -26.51 15.60
N VAL A 111 -14.87 -25.86 16.31
CA VAL A 111 -13.46 -25.76 15.88
C VAL A 111 -12.81 -27.15 15.78
N SER A 112 -13.07 -28.03 16.75
CA SER A 112 -12.53 -29.39 16.74
C SER A 112 -13.09 -30.23 15.59
N ASP A 113 -14.41 -30.17 15.34
CA ASP A 113 -15.07 -30.93 14.27
C ASP A 113 -14.64 -30.44 12.88
N ALA A 114 -14.45 -29.13 12.72
CA ALA A 114 -13.91 -28.50 11.51
C ALA A 114 -12.48 -29.00 11.23
N PHE A 115 -11.63 -29.00 12.25
CA PHE A 115 -10.26 -29.52 12.14
C PHE A 115 -10.22 -31.01 11.78
N ASP A 116 -11.03 -31.84 12.45
CA ASP A 116 -11.12 -33.28 12.16
C ASP A 116 -11.60 -33.54 10.72
N THR A 117 -12.54 -32.73 10.23
CA THR A 117 -13.05 -32.81 8.85
C THR A 117 -11.97 -32.44 7.83
N ALA A 118 -11.28 -31.32 8.03
CA ALA A 118 -10.17 -30.89 7.19
C ALA A 118 -9.04 -31.94 7.18
N PHE A 119 -8.67 -32.46 8.34
CA PHE A 119 -7.64 -33.48 8.48
C PHE A 119 -8.05 -34.80 7.82
N ALA A 120 -9.31 -35.22 7.92
CA ALA A 120 -9.82 -36.39 7.22
C ALA A 120 -9.78 -36.20 5.69
N ALA A 121 -10.10 -35.01 5.18
CA ALA A 121 -10.03 -34.70 3.75
C ALA A 121 -8.59 -34.75 3.22
N ILE A 122 -7.65 -34.11 3.92
CA ILE A 122 -6.21 -34.19 3.64
C ILE A 122 -5.74 -35.65 3.65
N ASN A 123 -6.18 -36.44 4.63
CA ASN A 123 -5.83 -37.86 4.73
C ASN A 123 -6.44 -38.73 3.63
N ALA A 124 -7.57 -38.34 3.04
CA ALA A 124 -8.20 -39.06 1.93
C ALA A 124 -7.47 -38.91 0.58
N VAL A 125 -6.57 -37.93 0.43
CA VAL A 125 -5.79 -37.72 -0.81
C VAL A 125 -4.78 -38.86 -1.00
N THR A 126 -4.98 -39.73 -2.01
CA THR A 126 -4.17 -40.96 -2.18
C THR A 126 -3.15 -40.90 -3.32
N VAL A 127 -3.21 -39.88 -4.16
CA VAL A 127 -2.32 -39.74 -5.33
C VAL A 127 -1.45 -38.49 -5.15
N ASN A 128 -0.17 -38.68 -5.47
CA ASN A 128 0.87 -37.67 -5.36
C ASN A 128 0.80 -36.67 -6.51
N THR A 129 -0.27 -35.90 -6.56
CA THR A 129 -0.36 -34.70 -7.40
C THR A 129 -0.70 -33.55 -6.48
N GLY A 130 0.20 -32.58 -6.35
CA GLY A 130 0.01 -31.40 -5.49
C GLY A 130 -1.37 -30.77 -5.65
N GLY A 131 -1.94 -30.77 -6.86
CA GLY A 131 -3.28 -30.26 -7.14
C GLY A 131 -4.44 -30.95 -6.43
N GLU A 132 -4.38 -32.26 -6.10
CA GLU A 132 -5.43 -32.91 -5.31
C GLU A 132 -5.33 -32.54 -3.82
N MET A 133 -4.11 -32.39 -3.30
CA MET A 133 -3.89 -31.91 -1.94
C MET A 133 -4.30 -30.43 -1.81
N GLU A 134 -3.95 -29.60 -2.79
CA GLU A 134 -4.38 -28.21 -2.89
C GLU A 134 -5.90 -28.12 -2.94
N THR A 135 -6.56 -28.96 -3.75
CA THR A 135 -8.03 -29.02 -3.78
C THR A 135 -8.62 -29.40 -2.42
N ALA A 136 -7.99 -30.33 -1.70
CA ALA A 136 -8.45 -30.74 -0.37
C ALA A 136 -8.25 -29.62 0.68
N ILE A 137 -7.12 -28.91 0.65
CA ILE A 137 -6.87 -27.76 1.53
C ILE A 137 -7.87 -26.64 1.21
N ASN A 138 -8.01 -26.25 -0.06
CA ASN A 138 -8.92 -25.18 -0.48
C ASN A 138 -10.40 -25.51 -0.22
N ALA A 139 -10.80 -26.78 -0.30
CA ALA A 139 -12.17 -27.19 0.00
C ALA A 139 -12.52 -27.13 1.49
N ASN A 140 -11.52 -27.14 2.38
CA ASN A 140 -11.70 -27.06 3.84
C ASN A 140 -11.06 -25.79 4.40
N PHE A 141 -10.91 -24.77 3.56
CA PHE A 141 -10.20 -23.55 3.90
C PHE A 141 -10.84 -22.80 5.07
N ALA A 142 -12.17 -22.63 5.03
CA ALA A 142 -12.93 -22.01 6.12
C ALA A 142 -12.82 -22.78 7.45
N ASP A 143 -12.58 -24.09 7.40
CA ASP A 143 -12.40 -24.93 8.60
C ASP A 143 -10.98 -24.82 9.16
N LEU A 144 -9.96 -24.64 8.30
CA LEU A 144 -8.57 -24.38 8.69
C LEU A 144 -8.37 -22.96 9.20
N ASP A 145 -9.15 -22.01 8.69
CA ASP A 145 -9.11 -20.61 9.10
C ASP A 145 -9.55 -20.37 10.54
N LEU A 146 -10.39 -21.26 11.09
CA LEU A 146 -10.73 -21.25 12.52
C LEU A 146 -9.52 -21.45 13.46
N GLN A 147 -8.36 -21.83 12.92
CA GLN A 147 -7.09 -21.93 13.62
C GLN A 147 -6.06 -20.88 13.16
N GLY A 148 -6.46 -19.92 12.32
CA GLY A 148 -5.57 -18.93 11.68
C GLY A 148 -4.75 -19.48 10.49
N LEU A 149 -4.82 -20.78 10.22
CA LEU A 149 -4.03 -21.42 9.14
C LEU A 149 -4.62 -21.20 7.74
N GLY A 150 -5.90 -20.88 7.68
CA GLY A 150 -6.57 -20.52 6.43
C GLY A 150 -5.97 -19.24 5.88
N ALA A 151 -6.21 -18.10 6.53
CA ALA A 151 -5.75 -16.78 6.11
C ALA A 151 -4.30 -16.76 5.61
N GLU A 152 -3.35 -17.31 6.39
CA GLU A 152 -1.94 -17.39 6.00
C GLU A 152 -1.73 -18.12 4.66
N TYR A 153 -2.51 -19.17 4.39
CA TYR A 153 -2.44 -19.90 3.12
C TYR A 153 -3.12 -19.15 1.97
N ASP A 154 -4.18 -18.34 2.18
CA ASP A 154 -4.78 -17.54 1.10
C ASP A 154 -3.83 -16.45 0.60
N GLU A 155 -3.08 -15.87 1.52
CA GLU A 155 -2.15 -14.77 1.23
C GLU A 155 -0.95 -15.23 0.38
N LEU A 156 -0.69 -16.54 0.34
CA LEU A 156 0.33 -17.11 -0.53
C LEU A 156 -0.08 -17.02 -2.00
N ALA A 157 0.88 -16.67 -2.87
CA ALA A 157 0.68 -16.76 -4.31
C ALA A 157 0.33 -18.21 -4.72
N ALA A 158 -0.46 -18.39 -5.78
CA ALA A 158 -0.92 -19.71 -6.23
C ALA A 158 0.22 -20.75 -6.41
N ALA A 159 1.41 -20.32 -6.83
CA ALA A 159 2.59 -21.19 -6.94
C ALA A 159 3.14 -21.62 -5.56
N GLN A 160 3.07 -20.75 -4.55
CA GLN A 160 3.45 -21.05 -3.17
C GLN A 160 2.41 -21.98 -2.53
N GLN A 161 1.11 -21.72 -2.72
CA GLN A 161 0.03 -22.63 -2.30
C GLN A 161 0.23 -24.05 -2.85
N THR A 162 0.52 -24.17 -4.15
CA THR A 162 0.87 -25.46 -4.79
C THR A 162 2.08 -26.11 -4.13
N SER A 163 3.09 -25.33 -3.74
CA SER A 163 4.31 -25.82 -3.10
C SER A 163 4.06 -26.30 -1.67
N VAL A 164 3.26 -25.57 -0.89
CA VAL A 164 2.83 -25.96 0.46
C VAL A 164 2.00 -27.24 0.39
N ALA A 165 1.02 -27.33 -0.52
CA ALA A 165 0.23 -28.54 -0.72
C ALA A 165 1.11 -29.77 -1.08
N ALA A 166 2.13 -29.58 -1.93
CA ALA A 166 3.08 -30.64 -2.24
C ALA A 166 3.93 -31.05 -1.03
N ALA A 167 4.37 -30.09 -0.20
CA ALA A 167 5.12 -30.36 1.03
C ALA A 167 4.27 -31.11 2.06
N VAL A 168 3.02 -30.69 2.29
CA VAL A 168 2.06 -31.39 3.17
C VAL A 168 1.83 -32.82 2.71
N PHE A 169 1.68 -33.04 1.40
CA PHE A 169 1.57 -34.40 0.86
C PHE A 169 2.84 -35.22 1.10
N ALA A 170 4.03 -34.65 0.88
CA ALA A 170 5.29 -35.34 1.10
C ALA A 170 5.48 -35.75 2.57
N ILE A 171 5.14 -34.86 3.52
CA ILE A 171 5.15 -35.17 4.95
C ILE A 171 4.16 -36.30 5.25
N LYS A 172 2.93 -36.22 4.75
CA LYS A 172 1.92 -37.26 4.91
C LYS A 172 2.37 -38.62 4.37
N ASP A 173 2.97 -38.67 3.18
CA ASP A 173 3.45 -39.92 2.57
C ASP A 173 4.65 -40.52 3.31
N ALA A 174 5.46 -39.66 3.94
CA ALA A 174 6.58 -40.07 4.80
C ALA A 174 6.11 -40.60 6.17
N LEU A 175 4.94 -40.17 6.66
CA LEU A 175 4.39 -40.65 7.92
C LEU A 175 3.91 -42.11 7.78
N PRO A 176 4.30 -43.01 8.70
CA PRO A 176 3.85 -44.40 8.67
C PRO A 176 2.33 -44.47 8.84
N ALA A 177 1.70 -45.44 8.15
CA ALA A 177 0.25 -45.63 8.23
C ALA A 177 -0.23 -45.73 9.70
N PRO A 178 -1.34 -45.07 10.07
CA PRO A 178 -1.86 -45.10 11.43
C PRO A 178 -2.02 -46.54 11.94
N GLY A 179 -1.30 -46.89 13.01
CA GLY A 179 -1.35 -48.22 13.64
C GLY A 179 -0.14 -49.13 13.40
N ALA A 180 0.91 -48.70 12.69
CA ALA A 180 2.20 -49.38 12.69
C ALA A 180 3.00 -49.02 13.96
N ASP A 181 2.98 -49.87 15.00
CA ASP A 181 3.79 -49.83 16.23
C ASP A 181 4.45 -48.46 16.57
N ASN A 182 3.64 -47.51 17.07
CA ASN A 182 4.04 -46.12 17.33
C ASN A 182 4.94 -45.95 18.58
N ASP A 183 5.15 -47.01 19.36
CA ASP A 183 5.90 -46.98 20.63
C ASP A 183 7.41 -46.71 20.47
N ARG A 184 7.93 -46.67 19.24
CA ARG A 184 9.33 -46.27 18.95
C ARG A 184 9.46 -44.89 18.34
N HIS A 185 8.35 -44.21 18.07
CA HIS A 185 8.37 -43.00 17.24
C HIS A 185 8.38 -41.69 18.01
N GLU A 186 7.91 -41.62 19.25
CA GLU A 186 8.15 -40.41 20.08
C GLU A 186 9.66 -40.13 20.19
N ASP A 187 10.50 -41.16 20.36
CA ASP A 187 11.97 -41.02 20.43
C ASP A 187 12.67 -40.80 19.09
N ALA A 188 12.04 -41.14 17.96
CA ALA A 188 12.64 -40.99 16.62
C ALA A 188 12.19 -39.68 15.94
N VAL A 189 10.91 -39.32 16.05
CA VAL A 189 10.38 -38.04 15.56
C VAL A 189 10.91 -36.90 16.42
N ALA A 190 10.98 -37.04 17.75
CA ALA A 190 11.65 -36.05 18.59
C ALA A 190 13.18 -36.00 18.40
N LYS A 191 13.77 -36.89 17.59
CA LYS A 191 15.20 -36.86 17.26
C LYS A 191 15.50 -36.37 15.84
N GLU A 192 14.59 -36.57 14.89
CA GLU A 192 14.68 -36.02 13.53
C GLU A 192 14.05 -34.62 13.41
N PHE A 193 13.07 -34.24 14.24
CA PHE A 193 12.46 -32.90 14.22
C PHE A 193 13.09 -31.89 15.18
N TYR A 194 13.88 -32.32 16.18
CA TYR A 194 14.54 -31.38 17.11
C TYR A 194 15.84 -30.80 16.59
N ASP A 195 16.35 -31.22 15.44
CA ASP A 195 17.35 -30.43 14.71
C ASP A 195 16.64 -29.36 13.89
N LYS A 196 15.86 -28.52 14.61
CA LYS A 196 15.37 -27.22 14.13
C LYS A 196 16.53 -26.43 13.51
N ALA A 197 17.74 -26.57 14.04
CA ALA A 197 18.98 -26.00 13.49
C ALA A 197 19.40 -26.56 12.12
N GLU A 198 19.01 -27.79 11.74
CA GLU A 198 19.35 -28.38 10.43
C GLU A 198 18.28 -28.03 9.38
N LEU A 199 17.03 -27.81 9.81
CA LEU A 199 15.94 -27.24 8.98
C LEU A 199 16.09 -25.72 8.81
N GLU A 200 16.41 -24.99 9.88
CA GLU A 200 16.83 -23.58 9.82
C GLU A 200 18.13 -23.46 9.03
N ALA A 201 19.14 -24.32 9.19
CA ALA A 201 20.31 -24.29 8.31
C ALA A 201 19.99 -24.64 6.85
N ALA A 202 18.96 -25.43 6.55
CA ALA A 202 18.53 -25.67 5.18
C ALA A 202 17.75 -24.50 4.56
N PHE A 203 17.09 -23.68 5.40
CA PHE A 203 16.41 -22.44 5.00
C PHE A 203 17.33 -21.20 5.04
N GLU A 204 18.34 -21.17 5.91
CA GLU A 204 19.35 -20.12 6.08
C GLU A 204 20.61 -20.36 5.24
N ASP A 205 20.82 -21.57 4.70
CA ASP A 205 21.84 -21.81 3.68
C ASP A 205 21.39 -21.25 2.32
N ASP A 206 21.37 -19.92 2.26
CA ASP A 206 21.19 -19.07 1.08
C ASP A 206 22.23 -19.35 -0.03
N THR A 207 23.15 -20.30 0.17
CA THR A 207 24.08 -20.77 -0.86
C THR A 207 23.55 -21.92 -1.71
N ALA A 208 22.47 -22.61 -1.29
CA ALA A 208 21.86 -23.71 -2.04
C ALA A 208 20.88 -23.25 -3.13
N MET A 209 20.10 -22.20 -2.90
CA MET A 209 19.18 -21.59 -3.87
C MET A 209 19.87 -21.04 -5.13
N PRO A 210 21.02 -20.34 -5.03
CA PRO A 210 21.77 -19.84 -6.17
C PRO A 210 22.19 -20.96 -7.13
N ALA A 211 22.49 -22.16 -6.63
CA ALA A 211 22.94 -23.26 -7.47
C ALA A 211 21.81 -23.83 -8.37
N ALA A 212 20.59 -23.93 -7.84
CA ALA A 212 19.43 -24.40 -8.59
C ALA A 212 18.98 -23.35 -9.63
N ALA A 213 18.92 -22.09 -9.24
CA ALA A 213 18.55 -20.99 -10.14
C ALA A 213 19.63 -20.75 -11.23
N LEU A 214 20.91 -20.86 -10.88
CA LEU A 214 22.01 -20.85 -11.85
C LEU A 214 21.99 -22.07 -12.78
N ALA A 215 21.54 -23.23 -12.31
CA ALA A 215 21.35 -24.40 -13.17
C ALA A 215 20.20 -24.19 -14.17
N GLN A 216 19.12 -23.51 -13.77
CA GLN A 216 18.04 -23.13 -14.68
C GLN A 216 18.51 -22.10 -15.71
N LEU A 217 19.25 -21.07 -15.30
CA LEU A 217 19.84 -20.07 -16.21
C LEU A 217 20.79 -20.73 -17.23
N ASN A 218 21.63 -21.67 -16.79
CA ASN A 218 22.53 -22.43 -17.67
C ASN A 218 21.81 -23.47 -18.55
N ALA A 219 20.61 -23.91 -18.16
CA ALA A 219 19.78 -24.85 -18.92
C ALA A 219 18.80 -24.15 -19.87
N ALA A 220 18.64 -22.83 -19.77
CA ALA A 220 17.78 -22.03 -20.63
C ALA A 220 18.20 -22.19 -22.10
N GLY A 221 17.31 -22.76 -22.91
CA GLY A 221 17.58 -23.08 -24.32
C GLY A 221 17.29 -21.94 -25.29
N ASP A 222 16.69 -20.84 -24.81
CA ASP A 222 16.35 -19.65 -25.58
C ASP A 222 16.27 -18.41 -24.68
N ALA A 223 16.06 -17.24 -25.31
CA ALA A 223 15.99 -15.95 -24.62
C ALA A 223 14.76 -15.82 -23.69
N ALA A 224 13.65 -16.48 -24.00
CA ALA A 224 12.45 -16.43 -23.17
C ALA A 224 12.67 -17.18 -21.84
N ALA A 225 13.34 -18.33 -21.89
CA ALA A 225 13.73 -19.06 -20.69
C ALA A 225 14.77 -18.31 -19.82
N VAL A 226 15.65 -17.51 -20.43
CA VAL A 226 16.57 -16.63 -19.69
C VAL A 226 15.82 -15.48 -19.01
N LEU A 227 14.81 -14.91 -19.67
CA LEU A 227 13.99 -13.85 -19.09
C LEU A 227 13.21 -14.33 -17.85
N VAL A 228 12.58 -15.51 -17.95
CA VAL A 228 11.90 -16.14 -16.79
C VAL A 228 12.89 -16.42 -15.66
N ALA A 229 14.14 -16.80 -15.97
CA ALA A 229 15.15 -16.99 -14.95
C ALA A 229 15.53 -15.66 -14.28
N PHE A 230 15.65 -14.55 -15.02
CA PHE A 230 15.93 -13.23 -14.45
C PHE A 230 14.87 -12.72 -13.48
N GLU A 231 13.62 -13.13 -13.64
CA GLU A 231 12.51 -12.75 -12.74
C GLU A 231 12.48 -13.54 -11.43
N LEU A 232 13.32 -14.58 -11.28
CA LEU A 232 13.44 -15.30 -10.02
C LEU A 232 14.33 -14.51 -9.05
N GLU A 233 13.74 -13.87 -8.04
CA GLU A 233 14.48 -13.18 -6.96
C GLU A 233 15.57 -14.06 -6.34
N SER A 234 15.35 -15.38 -6.31
CA SER A 234 16.29 -16.41 -5.86
C SER A 234 17.64 -16.48 -6.58
N LEU A 235 17.81 -15.80 -7.71
CA LEU A 235 19.08 -15.80 -8.46
C LEU A 235 20.13 -14.89 -7.83
N GLY A 236 19.73 -13.94 -6.96
CA GLY A 236 20.64 -12.99 -6.33
C GLY A 236 21.37 -12.09 -7.33
N LEU A 237 20.84 -11.93 -8.54
CA LEU A 237 21.34 -10.96 -9.52
C LEU A 237 20.88 -9.56 -9.11
N VAL A 238 21.81 -8.61 -9.13
CA VAL A 238 21.47 -7.21 -8.88
C VAL A 238 21.17 -6.56 -10.22
N PHE A 239 19.90 -6.20 -10.45
CA PHE A 239 19.52 -5.49 -11.65
C PHE A 239 19.85 -4.00 -11.51
N PRO A 240 20.57 -3.40 -12.48
CA PRO A 240 20.73 -1.95 -12.50
C PRO A 240 19.38 -1.27 -12.74
N ALA A 241 19.15 -0.09 -12.16
CA ALA A 241 17.89 0.66 -12.29
C ALA A 241 17.50 0.91 -13.76
N GLU A 242 18.50 1.03 -14.64
CA GLU A 242 18.31 1.16 -16.08
C GLU A 242 17.63 -0.06 -16.70
N TYR A 243 17.89 -1.28 -16.20
CA TYR A 243 17.22 -2.50 -16.66
C TYR A 243 15.75 -2.52 -16.23
N GLU A 244 15.42 -2.07 -15.03
CA GLU A 244 14.02 -2.01 -14.56
C GLU A 244 13.19 -1.05 -15.42
N ALA A 245 13.78 0.08 -15.81
CA ALA A 245 13.19 1.10 -16.68
C ALA A 245 13.15 0.73 -18.18
N MET A 246 13.75 -0.38 -18.60
CA MET A 246 13.72 -0.83 -20.00
C MET A 246 12.32 -1.34 -20.40
N SER A 247 11.98 -1.14 -21.67
CA SER A 247 10.79 -1.75 -22.28
C SER A 247 10.91 -3.28 -22.34
N ASP A 248 9.79 -3.99 -22.44
CA ASP A 248 9.79 -5.47 -22.56
C ASP A 248 10.59 -5.96 -23.78
N ASP A 249 10.58 -5.19 -24.88
CA ASP A 249 11.38 -5.46 -26.08
C ASP A 249 12.88 -5.33 -25.81
N ASP A 250 13.30 -4.32 -25.03
CA ASP A 250 14.68 -4.11 -24.62
C ASP A 250 15.14 -5.19 -23.62
N LYS A 251 14.30 -5.56 -22.65
CA LYS A 251 14.57 -6.67 -21.70
C LYS A 251 14.73 -8.00 -22.45
N THR A 252 13.92 -8.25 -23.48
CA THR A 252 14.06 -9.41 -24.37
C THR A 252 15.37 -9.38 -25.16
N ALA A 253 15.81 -8.20 -25.62
CA ALA A 253 17.09 -8.04 -26.30
C ALA A 253 18.28 -8.31 -25.35
N VAL A 254 18.21 -7.83 -24.10
CA VAL A 254 19.18 -8.12 -23.04
C VAL A 254 19.22 -9.62 -22.73
N ALA A 255 18.08 -10.27 -22.54
CA ALA A 255 18.00 -11.72 -22.31
C ALA A 255 18.57 -12.53 -23.48
N THR A 256 18.36 -12.08 -24.72
CA THR A 256 18.94 -12.70 -25.92
C THR A 256 20.46 -12.55 -25.96
N ALA A 257 20.97 -11.38 -25.59
CA ALA A 257 22.40 -11.11 -25.53
C ALA A 257 23.08 -11.93 -24.44
N VAL A 258 22.48 -12.01 -23.25
CA VAL A 258 22.98 -12.86 -22.16
C VAL A 258 22.94 -14.32 -22.57
N HIS A 259 21.82 -14.82 -23.13
CA HIS A 259 21.70 -16.19 -23.66
C HIS A 259 22.83 -16.53 -24.65
N GLY A 260 23.16 -15.62 -25.57
CA GLY A 260 24.26 -15.78 -26.52
C GLY A 260 25.65 -15.86 -25.88
N ALA A 261 25.80 -15.34 -24.66
CA ALA A 261 27.00 -15.44 -23.83
C ALA A 261 27.01 -16.66 -22.88
N VAL A 262 25.87 -17.37 -22.73
CA VAL A 262 25.74 -18.51 -21.81
C VAL A 262 26.53 -19.73 -22.32
N GLY A 263 27.68 -19.98 -21.70
CA GLY A 263 28.23 -21.31 -21.43
C GLY A 263 27.94 -21.70 -19.99
N ALA A 264 28.66 -22.67 -19.40
CA ALA A 264 28.58 -22.93 -17.95
C ALA A 264 29.15 -21.71 -17.18
N LEU A 265 28.32 -20.71 -16.94
CA LEU A 265 28.68 -19.47 -16.26
C LEU A 265 28.53 -19.67 -14.74
N THR A 266 29.48 -19.12 -14.00
CA THR A 266 29.32 -18.84 -12.57
C THR A 266 28.42 -17.62 -12.39
N LEU A 267 27.82 -17.43 -11.20
CA LEU A 267 26.96 -16.28 -10.91
C LEU A 267 27.65 -14.93 -11.22
N ALA A 268 28.92 -14.79 -10.85
CA ALA A 268 29.69 -13.59 -11.16
C ALA A 268 29.85 -13.34 -12.68
N GLN A 269 29.93 -14.41 -13.48
CA GLN A 269 29.99 -14.26 -14.95
C GLN A 269 28.62 -13.96 -15.56
N ALA A 270 27.53 -14.45 -14.94
CA ALA A 270 26.17 -14.10 -15.33
C ALA A 270 25.88 -12.61 -15.06
N GLN A 271 26.29 -12.09 -13.89
CA GLN A 271 26.16 -10.67 -13.57
C GLN A 271 26.95 -9.79 -14.56
N VAL A 272 28.20 -10.15 -14.87
CA VAL A 272 29.00 -9.39 -15.85
C VAL A 272 28.37 -9.42 -17.24
N ALA A 273 27.81 -10.56 -17.66
CA ALA A 273 27.11 -10.66 -18.94
C ALA A 273 25.83 -9.80 -18.99
N LEU A 274 25.10 -9.73 -17.87
CA LEU A 274 23.94 -8.86 -17.70
C LEU A 274 24.34 -7.39 -17.81
N ASP A 275 25.34 -6.95 -17.05
CA ASP A 275 25.83 -5.56 -17.05
C ASP A 275 26.28 -5.13 -18.47
N ASP A 276 27.06 -5.98 -19.15
CA ASP A 276 27.53 -5.73 -20.52
C ASP A 276 26.36 -5.65 -21.52
N ALA A 277 25.35 -6.51 -21.37
CA ALA A 277 24.17 -6.53 -22.24
C ALA A 277 23.28 -5.29 -22.05
N VAL A 278 23.06 -4.88 -20.80
CA VAL A 278 22.34 -3.64 -20.45
C VAL A 278 23.05 -2.44 -21.05
N LEU A 279 24.37 -2.32 -20.86
CA LEU A 279 25.15 -1.21 -21.41
C LEU A 279 25.12 -1.17 -22.94
N ALA A 280 25.21 -2.33 -23.60
CA ALA A 280 25.12 -2.42 -25.05
C ALA A 280 23.74 -1.98 -25.57
N GLN A 281 22.66 -2.30 -24.86
CA GLN A 281 21.30 -1.90 -25.24
C GLN A 281 21.08 -0.39 -25.06
N ILE A 282 21.61 0.20 -23.98
CA ILE A 282 21.61 1.66 -23.78
C ILE A 282 22.31 2.35 -24.96
N GLN A 283 23.49 1.89 -25.34
CA GLN A 283 24.25 2.47 -26.45
C GLN A 283 23.52 2.33 -27.80
N ALA A 284 22.84 1.20 -28.03
CA ALA A 284 22.05 0.98 -29.24
C ALA A 284 20.84 1.95 -29.33
N ASN A 285 20.22 2.25 -28.19
CA ASN A 285 19.10 3.20 -28.11
C ASN A 285 19.56 4.66 -28.34
N GLU A 286 20.74 5.03 -27.84
CA GLU A 286 21.36 6.34 -28.13
C GLU A 286 21.68 6.53 -29.63
N ASP A 287 22.23 5.49 -30.27
CA ASP A 287 22.56 5.52 -31.71
C ASP A 287 21.30 5.62 -32.60
N ASN A 288 20.18 5.06 -32.13
CA ASN A 288 18.88 5.15 -32.80
C ASN A 288 18.25 6.55 -32.63
N ALA A 289 18.39 7.17 -31.46
CA ALA A 289 17.98 8.56 -31.22
C ALA A 289 18.77 9.55 -32.09
N ALA A 290 20.09 9.36 -32.22
CA ALA A 290 20.93 10.16 -33.11
C ALA A 290 20.57 9.98 -34.60
N SER A 291 20.23 8.75 -35.00
CA SER A 291 19.76 8.44 -36.36
C SER A 291 18.39 9.07 -36.67
N LYS A 292 17.49 9.11 -35.68
CA LYS A 292 16.17 9.77 -35.77
C LYS A 292 16.30 11.30 -35.91
N ALA A 293 17.23 11.92 -35.18
CA ALA A 293 17.55 13.33 -35.32
C ALA A 293 18.15 13.68 -36.70
N ALA A 294 19.02 12.83 -37.25
CA ALA A 294 19.58 13.01 -38.59
C ALA A 294 18.51 12.87 -39.70
N LEU A 295 17.55 11.95 -39.54
CA LEU A 295 16.42 11.78 -40.47
C LEU A 295 15.47 12.98 -40.45
N LEU A 296 15.21 13.58 -39.27
CA LEU A 296 14.39 14.78 -39.13
C LEU A 296 15.04 15.99 -39.82
N ALA A 297 16.36 16.18 -39.64
CA ALA A 297 17.11 17.25 -40.28
C ALA A 297 17.14 17.13 -41.82
N VAL A 298 17.16 15.91 -42.36
CA VAL A 298 17.07 15.66 -43.82
C VAL A 298 15.67 15.97 -44.35
N ASN A 299 14.63 15.70 -43.57
CA ASN A 299 13.24 16.01 -43.94
C ASN A 299 12.97 17.52 -43.97
N GLU A 300 13.48 18.26 -42.98
CA GLU A 300 13.38 19.72 -42.92
C GLU A 300 14.15 20.41 -44.06
N ALA A 301 15.34 19.91 -44.41
CA ALA A 301 16.12 20.42 -45.53
C ALA A 301 15.45 20.16 -46.89
N THR A 302 14.68 19.07 -47.01
CA THR A 302 13.93 18.73 -48.24
C THR A 302 12.74 19.67 -48.43
N ASN A 303 12.03 20.00 -47.35
CA ASN A 303 10.91 20.97 -47.38
C ASN A 303 11.36 22.40 -47.71
N ALA A 304 12.55 22.82 -47.28
CA ALA A 304 13.10 24.16 -47.58
C ALA A 304 13.52 24.34 -49.05
N VAL A 305 13.80 23.24 -49.78
CA VAL A 305 14.19 23.27 -51.20
C VAL A 305 12.96 23.30 -52.11
N GLU A 306 11.82 22.73 -51.69
CA GLU A 306 10.56 22.76 -52.44
C GLU A 306 9.89 24.16 -52.45
N MET A 307 10.14 25.01 -51.44
CA MET A 307 9.65 26.41 -51.39
C MET A 307 10.30 27.36 -52.41
N ARG A 308 11.42 26.99 -53.05
CA ARG A 308 12.28 27.93 -53.80
C ARG A 308 12.14 27.92 -55.33
N LEU A 309 11.21 27.16 -55.91
CA LEU A 309 11.13 26.99 -57.37
C LEU A 309 9.76 27.34 -57.99
N GLY A 310 9.40 28.63 -58.01
CA GLY A 310 8.62 29.28 -59.10
C GLY A 310 7.12 28.93 -59.21
N LEU A 311 6.23 29.68 -59.88
CA LEU A 311 6.31 30.84 -60.77
C LEU A 311 4.86 31.36 -61.02
N GLU A 312 4.76 32.65 -61.35
CA GLU A 312 3.78 33.31 -62.25
C GLU A 312 2.35 33.70 -61.80
N SER A 313 2.13 35.04 -61.85
CA SER A 313 1.09 35.74 -62.64
C SER A 313 -0.09 36.41 -61.89
N THR A 314 0.02 37.75 -61.76
CA THR A 314 -1.01 38.80 -61.99
C THR A 314 -2.42 38.65 -61.37
N ASP A 315 -2.70 39.39 -60.29
CA ASP A 315 -3.72 40.46 -60.27
C ASP A 315 -3.87 41.05 -58.84
N PHE A 316 -3.57 42.34 -58.69
CA PHE A 316 -3.75 43.10 -57.46
C PHE A 316 -4.91 44.08 -57.64
N ALA A 317 -5.97 43.94 -56.82
CA ALA A 317 -6.83 45.04 -56.41
C ALA A 317 -7.71 44.67 -55.20
N THR A 318 -7.41 45.32 -54.07
CA THR A 318 -8.30 45.71 -52.95
C THR A 318 -8.79 44.64 -51.96
N ALA A 319 -8.23 44.63 -50.74
CA ALA A 319 -8.96 44.37 -49.49
C ALA A 319 -8.21 44.94 -48.27
N THR A 320 -8.94 45.28 -47.22
CA THR A 320 -8.58 46.29 -46.20
C THR A 320 -8.58 45.62 -44.81
N PRO A 321 -7.48 45.62 -44.01
CA PRO A 321 -7.40 44.87 -42.73
C PRO A 321 -8.38 45.31 -41.62
N LYS A 322 -9.08 46.43 -41.79
CA LYS A 322 -10.00 46.98 -40.78
C LYS A 322 -11.29 46.17 -40.60
N ALA A 323 -11.69 45.37 -41.58
CA ALA A 323 -12.98 44.67 -41.56
C ALA A 323 -12.98 43.38 -40.71
N ASP A 324 -11.83 42.70 -40.57
CA ASP A 324 -11.75 41.41 -39.88
C ASP A 324 -11.67 41.54 -38.34
N ILE A 325 -11.08 42.63 -37.85
CA ILE A 325 -11.04 42.93 -36.40
C ILE A 325 -12.45 43.29 -35.88
N ASP A 326 -13.27 43.96 -36.69
CA ASP A 326 -14.65 44.32 -36.32
C ASP A 326 -15.64 43.14 -36.43
N ALA A 327 -15.27 42.06 -37.15
CA ALA A 327 -16.11 40.88 -37.35
C ALA A 327 -15.95 39.81 -36.25
N LYS A 328 -14.82 39.79 -35.53
CA LYS A 328 -14.57 38.87 -34.42
C LYS A 328 -15.01 39.53 -33.08
N ASN A 329 -15.81 38.82 -32.28
CA ASN A 329 -16.41 39.30 -31.02
C ASN A 329 -15.40 39.43 -29.86
N TYR A 330 -14.27 40.13 -30.06
CA TYR A 330 -13.30 40.38 -28.99
C TYR A 330 -13.89 41.29 -27.90
N THR A 331 -13.54 41.02 -26.64
CA THR A 331 -13.94 41.87 -25.51
C THR A 331 -13.29 43.25 -25.61
N SER A 332 -13.83 44.25 -24.88
CA SER A 332 -13.28 45.61 -24.89
C SER A 332 -11.82 45.67 -24.43
N GLU A 333 -11.42 44.79 -23.50
CA GLU A 333 -10.03 44.67 -23.02
C GLU A 333 -9.13 44.04 -24.07
N GLN A 334 -9.54 42.95 -24.73
CA GLN A 334 -8.78 42.32 -25.82
C GLN A 334 -8.57 43.28 -27.00
N LYS A 335 -9.59 44.09 -27.33
CA LYS A 335 -9.46 45.12 -28.38
C LYS A 335 -8.51 46.25 -28.00
N THR A 336 -8.43 46.58 -26.72
CA THR A 336 -7.53 47.62 -26.20
C THR A 336 -6.10 47.10 -26.20
N TRP A 337 -5.88 45.87 -25.72
CA TRP A 337 -4.58 45.20 -25.73
C TRP A 337 -4.04 45.03 -27.17
N LEU A 338 -4.83 44.51 -28.11
CA LEU A 338 -4.41 44.42 -29.51
C LEU A 338 -4.11 45.78 -30.14
N ALA A 339 -4.84 46.84 -29.75
CA ALA A 339 -4.58 48.18 -30.26
C ALA A 339 -3.25 48.75 -29.71
N GLU A 340 -2.92 48.47 -28.45
CA GLU A 340 -1.68 48.86 -27.81
C GLU A 340 -0.47 48.11 -28.41
N GLU A 341 -0.59 46.79 -28.61
CA GLU A 341 0.47 45.96 -29.19
C GLU A 341 0.78 46.36 -30.65
N VAL A 342 -0.24 46.68 -31.44
CA VAL A 342 -0.08 47.18 -32.82
C VAL A 342 0.56 48.57 -32.84
N ILE A 343 0.31 49.41 -31.82
CA ILE A 343 0.95 50.71 -31.68
C ILE A 343 2.43 50.53 -31.30
N GLU A 344 2.76 49.66 -30.34
CA GLU A 344 4.16 49.37 -29.97
C GLU A 344 4.96 48.78 -31.15
N LEU A 345 4.39 47.84 -31.90
CA LEU A 345 5.03 47.29 -33.10
C LEU A 345 5.23 48.36 -34.18
N ARG A 346 4.26 49.26 -34.36
CA ARG A 346 4.40 50.38 -35.30
C ARG A 346 5.50 51.34 -34.85
N ASP A 347 5.52 51.72 -33.58
CA ASP A 347 6.48 52.67 -33.03
C ASP A 347 7.90 52.07 -33.03
N ALA A 348 8.05 50.76 -32.78
CA ALA A 348 9.31 50.02 -32.93
C ALA A 348 9.79 49.94 -34.40
N LEU A 349 8.86 49.78 -35.35
CA LEU A 349 9.17 49.83 -36.79
C LEU A 349 9.54 51.26 -37.24
N GLU A 350 8.94 52.28 -36.63
CA GLU A 350 9.25 53.70 -36.91
C GLU A 350 10.63 54.07 -36.36
N ASP A 351 10.98 53.64 -35.13
CA ASP A 351 12.33 53.76 -34.58
C ASP A 351 13.38 53.01 -35.43
N TYR A 352 13.05 51.80 -35.89
CA TYR A 352 13.92 51.02 -36.79
C TYR A 352 14.09 51.69 -38.17
N ALA A 353 13.04 52.36 -38.67
CA ALA A 353 13.09 53.12 -39.91
C ALA A 353 13.91 54.41 -39.76
N ASP A 354 13.79 55.09 -38.62
CA ASP A 354 14.55 56.32 -38.30
C ASP A 354 16.04 56.04 -38.08
N ASP A 355 16.39 54.92 -37.45
CA ASP A 355 17.78 54.45 -37.32
C ASP A 355 18.39 54.10 -38.70
N ASN A 356 17.58 53.56 -39.62
CA ASN A 356 18.00 53.25 -40.99
C ASN A 356 18.01 54.47 -41.92
N ASN A 357 17.36 55.57 -41.56
CA ASN A 357 17.37 56.83 -42.30
C ASN A 357 18.75 57.55 -42.23
N ARG A 358 19.67 57.08 -41.36
CA ARG A 358 21.09 57.47 -41.42
C ARG A 358 21.88 56.83 -42.57
N ASN A 359 21.27 55.94 -43.34
CA ASN A 359 21.85 55.28 -44.52
C ASN A 359 21.07 55.60 -45.82
N ALA A 360 20.50 56.80 -45.91
CA ALA A 360 19.53 57.25 -46.93
C ALA A 360 19.99 57.33 -48.41
N GLU A 361 21.09 56.68 -48.83
CA GLU A 361 21.42 56.54 -50.26
C GLU A 361 21.38 55.10 -50.79
N ALA A 362 21.15 54.10 -49.94
CA ALA A 362 21.09 52.69 -50.38
C ALA A 362 19.69 52.05 -50.39
N VAL A 363 18.66 52.72 -49.87
CA VAL A 363 17.31 52.13 -49.71
C VAL A 363 16.27 52.94 -50.47
N ALA A 364 16.41 53.02 -51.79
CA ALA A 364 15.39 53.59 -52.68
C ALA A 364 14.55 52.50 -53.37
N GLY A 365 14.33 51.35 -52.74
CA GLY A 365 13.59 50.25 -53.38
C GLY A 365 13.18 49.07 -52.50
N VAL A 366 13.10 49.22 -51.18
CA VAL A 366 12.53 48.18 -50.31
C VAL A 366 11.10 48.63 -49.97
N ILE A 367 10.19 48.36 -50.91
CA ILE A 367 8.77 48.27 -50.58
C ILE A 367 8.63 46.86 -49.99
N TYR A 368 8.28 46.76 -48.70
CA TYR A 368 7.88 45.49 -48.11
C TYR A 368 6.84 44.83 -49.02
N ASP A 369 7.10 43.61 -49.48
CA ASP A 369 6.13 42.81 -50.24
C ASP A 369 4.87 42.71 -49.37
N GLU A 370 3.74 43.20 -49.86
CA GLU A 370 2.46 43.12 -49.15
C GLU A 370 2.12 41.66 -48.81
N THR A 371 2.65 40.69 -49.56
CA THR A 371 2.56 39.25 -49.28
C THR A 371 3.43 38.85 -48.09
N GLU A 372 4.60 39.45 -47.90
CA GLU A 372 5.47 39.17 -46.74
C GLU A 372 4.86 39.79 -45.49
N LEU A 373 4.32 41.01 -45.58
CA LEU A 373 3.57 41.62 -44.49
C LEU A 373 2.29 40.84 -44.18
N ASP A 374 1.54 40.40 -45.18
CA ASP A 374 0.33 39.57 -45.02
C ASP A 374 0.68 38.18 -44.48
N THR A 375 1.83 37.62 -44.84
CA THR A 375 2.33 36.36 -44.26
C THR A 375 2.72 36.56 -42.80
N ILE A 376 3.42 37.64 -42.46
CA ILE A 376 3.80 37.96 -41.08
C ILE A 376 2.54 38.21 -40.24
N VAL A 377 1.58 38.97 -40.75
CA VAL A 377 0.31 39.28 -40.08
C VAL A 377 -0.55 38.02 -39.96
N THR A 378 -0.67 37.21 -41.01
CA THR A 378 -1.42 35.94 -40.98
C THR A 378 -0.76 34.93 -40.04
N THR A 379 0.57 34.88 -40.00
CA THR A 379 1.31 34.03 -39.06
C THR A 379 1.11 34.53 -37.63
N ALA A 380 1.20 35.84 -37.39
CA ALA A 380 0.94 36.42 -36.07
C ALA A 380 -0.51 36.20 -35.61
N ILE A 381 -1.49 36.36 -36.50
CA ILE A 381 -2.91 36.05 -36.24
C ILE A 381 -3.07 34.56 -35.96
N GLY A 382 -2.42 33.67 -36.71
CA GLY A 382 -2.44 32.23 -36.47
C GLY A 382 -1.86 31.85 -35.11
N THR A 383 -0.74 32.47 -34.71
CA THR A 383 -0.15 32.30 -33.38
C THR A 383 -1.08 32.82 -32.27
N ILE A 384 -1.72 33.97 -32.48
CA ILE A 384 -2.70 34.54 -31.53
C ILE A 384 -3.94 33.63 -31.41
N ASP A 385 -4.49 33.17 -32.54
CA ASP A 385 -5.65 32.27 -32.56
C ASP A 385 -5.30 30.92 -31.88
N ALA A 386 -4.08 30.41 -32.07
CA ALA A 386 -3.59 29.21 -31.38
C ALA A 386 -3.44 29.42 -29.85
N ARG A 387 -2.91 30.57 -29.43
CA ARG A 387 -2.80 30.94 -28.01
C ARG A 387 -4.19 31.07 -27.36
N ILE A 388 -5.15 31.70 -28.04
CA ILE A 388 -6.53 31.81 -27.56
C ILE A 388 -7.17 30.43 -27.41
N ALA A 389 -6.96 29.52 -28.37
CA ALA A 389 -7.49 28.15 -28.30
C ALA A 389 -6.89 27.35 -27.15
N ALA A 390 -5.58 27.51 -26.89
CA ALA A 390 -4.91 26.89 -25.76
C ALA A 390 -5.44 27.42 -24.42
N ILE A 391 -5.58 28.75 -24.28
CA ILE A 391 -6.19 29.37 -23.09
C ILE A 391 -7.62 28.87 -22.86
N THR A 392 -8.44 28.80 -23.91
CA THR A 392 -9.84 28.33 -23.80
C THR A 392 -9.90 26.87 -23.35
N THR A 393 -8.94 26.05 -23.78
CA THR A 393 -8.86 24.64 -23.38
C THR A 393 -8.46 24.54 -21.91
N ALA A 394 -7.43 25.27 -21.50
CA ALA A 394 -6.98 25.33 -20.10
C ALA A 394 -8.09 25.83 -19.16
N GLU A 395 -8.83 26.88 -19.53
CA GLU A 395 -9.98 27.38 -18.75
C GLU A 395 -11.10 26.35 -18.63
N ALA A 396 -11.36 25.56 -19.68
CA ALA A 396 -12.36 24.50 -19.65
C ALA A 396 -11.94 23.35 -18.71
N SER A 397 -10.67 22.96 -18.73
CA SER A 397 -10.12 21.93 -17.83
C SER A 397 -10.09 22.42 -16.38
N LEU A 398 -9.71 23.68 -16.14
CA LEU A 398 -9.79 24.31 -14.82
C LEU A 398 -11.22 24.35 -14.27
N ALA A 399 -12.22 24.63 -15.11
CA ALA A 399 -13.63 24.64 -14.71
C ALA A 399 -14.20 23.23 -14.50
N ALA A 400 -13.56 22.20 -15.03
CA ALA A 400 -13.94 20.80 -14.82
C ALA A 400 -13.44 20.26 -13.48
N ILE A 401 -12.38 20.85 -12.89
CA ILE A 401 -11.94 20.51 -11.55
C ILE A 401 -13.11 20.76 -10.58
N PRO A 402 -13.61 19.72 -9.88
CA PRO A 402 -14.69 19.91 -8.92
C PRO A 402 -14.25 20.93 -7.88
N THR A 403 -15.04 22.00 -7.70
CA THR A 403 -14.78 22.97 -6.63
C THR A 403 -14.63 22.21 -5.31
N PRO A 404 -13.59 22.47 -4.50
CA PRO A 404 -13.31 21.68 -3.31
C PRO A 404 -14.56 21.63 -2.45
N VAL A 405 -15.22 20.48 -2.46
CA VAL A 405 -16.37 20.24 -1.60
C VAL A 405 -15.76 20.15 -0.21
N GLU A 406 -16.22 20.98 0.72
CA GLU A 406 -15.90 20.87 2.16
C GLU A 406 -16.21 19.46 2.73
N ASP A 407 -16.81 18.56 1.94
CA ASP A 407 -17.17 17.18 2.25
C ASP A 407 -16.12 16.11 1.87
N TYR A 408 -14.95 16.44 1.29
CA TYR A 408 -13.81 15.48 1.27
C TYR A 408 -13.13 15.39 2.64
N GLN A 409 -13.92 15.35 3.70
CA GLN A 409 -13.42 14.88 4.99
C GLN A 409 -13.35 13.36 4.89
N LEU A 410 -12.18 12.79 5.16
CA LEU A 410 -12.03 11.37 5.46
C LEU A 410 -13.06 11.05 6.55
N ASN A 411 -14.16 10.42 6.15
CA ASN A 411 -15.17 9.99 7.10
C ASN A 411 -14.51 8.87 7.90
N ALA A 412 -14.13 9.15 9.16
CA ALA A 412 -13.39 8.25 10.05
C ALA A 412 -14.17 6.97 10.45
N ALA A 413 -15.18 6.59 9.67
CA ALA A 413 -15.84 5.31 9.77
C ALA A 413 -14.96 4.25 9.09
N ARG A 414 -14.23 3.55 9.96
CA ARG A 414 -13.24 2.50 9.70
C ARG A 414 -13.84 1.20 9.11
N ASP A 415 -14.92 1.29 8.32
CA ASP A 415 -15.61 0.16 7.69
C ASP A 415 -15.62 0.33 6.16
N GLY A 416 -14.53 -0.11 5.53
CA GLY A 416 -14.55 -0.58 4.14
C GLY A 416 -14.74 0.45 3.02
N ILE A 417 -14.37 1.72 3.22
CA ILE A 417 -14.21 2.65 2.08
C ILE A 417 -12.78 2.54 1.58
N ASP A 418 -12.65 1.94 0.40
CA ASP A 418 -11.42 1.85 -0.37
C ASP A 418 -10.90 3.27 -0.68
N VAL A 419 -9.79 3.65 -0.04
CA VAL A 419 -9.19 4.98 -0.18
C VAL A 419 -8.64 5.18 -1.60
N ASP A 420 -8.36 4.09 -2.31
CA ASP A 420 -7.81 4.11 -3.67
C ASP A 420 -8.82 4.63 -4.72
N ASP A 421 -10.13 4.45 -4.48
CA ASP A 421 -11.17 4.77 -5.45
C ASP A 421 -11.45 6.29 -5.59
N ALA A 422 -11.15 7.08 -4.55
CA ALA A 422 -11.43 8.52 -4.54
C ALA A 422 -10.22 9.40 -4.88
N ALA A 423 -9.00 8.96 -4.58
CA ALA A 423 -7.77 9.71 -4.85
C ALA A 423 -7.38 9.68 -6.34
N THR A 424 -7.59 8.53 -6.99
CA THR A 424 -7.18 8.29 -8.39
C THR A 424 -7.88 9.21 -9.40
N PRO A 425 -9.21 9.45 -9.34
CA PRO A 425 -9.89 10.32 -10.29
C PRO A 425 -9.48 11.80 -10.16
N LEU A 426 -9.32 12.29 -8.92
CA LEU A 426 -8.93 13.69 -8.67
C LEU A 426 -7.50 13.97 -9.12
N ALA A 427 -6.56 13.04 -8.88
CA ALA A 427 -5.18 13.18 -9.31
C ALA A 427 -5.06 13.20 -10.85
N ALA A 428 -5.86 12.39 -11.56
CA ALA A 428 -5.90 12.40 -13.02
C ALA A 428 -6.45 13.73 -13.57
N GLU A 429 -7.56 14.24 -13.02
CA GLU A 429 -8.16 15.50 -13.45
C GLU A 429 -7.24 16.71 -13.19
N VAL A 430 -6.52 16.72 -12.06
CA VAL A 430 -5.52 17.76 -11.76
C VAL A 430 -4.32 17.70 -12.71
N THR A 431 -3.85 16.49 -13.04
CA THR A 431 -2.72 16.27 -13.97
C THR A 431 -3.06 16.73 -15.40
N ASP A 432 -4.26 16.40 -15.88
CA ASP A 432 -4.75 16.84 -17.18
C ASP A 432 -4.88 18.37 -17.23
N ALA A 433 -5.47 18.98 -16.19
CA ALA A 433 -5.59 20.43 -16.11
C ALA A 433 -4.23 21.15 -16.06
N ARG A 434 -3.22 20.61 -15.35
CA ARG A 434 -1.86 21.15 -15.34
C ARG A 434 -1.20 21.06 -16.71
N THR A 435 -1.38 19.93 -17.41
CA THR A 435 -0.86 19.73 -18.78
C THR A 435 -1.41 20.79 -19.75
N ASP A 436 -2.70 21.11 -19.65
CA ASP A 436 -3.33 22.13 -20.49
C ASP A 436 -2.84 23.55 -20.14
N VAL A 437 -2.61 23.85 -18.85
CA VAL A 437 -2.02 25.13 -18.40
C VAL A 437 -0.60 25.29 -18.96
N ASP A 438 0.25 24.25 -18.87
CA ASP A 438 1.62 24.28 -19.38
C ASP A 438 1.67 24.45 -20.91
N ALA A 439 0.72 23.85 -21.62
CA ALA A 439 0.54 24.04 -23.06
C ALA A 439 0.15 25.49 -23.40
N ALA A 440 -0.74 26.11 -22.61
CA ALA A 440 -1.11 27.53 -22.77
C ALA A 440 0.06 28.47 -22.49
N VAL A 441 0.87 28.20 -21.45
CA VAL A 441 2.08 28.97 -21.13
C VAL A 441 3.13 28.83 -22.24
N THR A 442 3.34 27.63 -22.77
CA THR A 442 4.24 27.39 -23.91
C THR A 442 3.80 28.14 -25.17
N ALA A 443 2.47 28.31 -25.36
CA ALA A 443 1.89 29.13 -26.41
C ALA A 443 1.97 30.65 -26.15
N GLY A 444 2.59 31.07 -25.03
CA GLY A 444 2.86 32.45 -24.67
C GLY A 444 1.84 33.09 -23.75
N ALA A 445 0.91 32.33 -23.16
CA ALA A 445 0.06 32.84 -22.07
C ALA A 445 0.91 33.16 -20.84
N VAL A 446 0.53 34.21 -20.10
CA VAL A 446 1.03 34.39 -18.72
C VAL A 446 0.02 33.80 -17.76
N GLU A 447 0.47 33.22 -16.65
CA GLU A 447 -0.42 32.59 -15.66
C GLU A 447 -1.52 33.52 -15.14
N ALA A 448 -1.26 34.84 -15.11
CA ALA A 448 -2.24 35.86 -14.73
C ALA A 448 -3.41 36.01 -15.73
N ASP A 449 -3.27 35.49 -16.95
CA ASP A 449 -4.33 35.47 -17.97
C ASP A 449 -5.32 34.32 -17.76
N LEU A 450 -5.04 33.35 -16.88
CA LEU A 450 -5.85 32.13 -16.69
C LEU A 450 -6.78 32.26 -15.48
N GLU A 451 -8.07 32.43 -15.73
CA GLU A 451 -9.09 32.44 -14.67
C GLU A 451 -9.19 31.04 -14.03
N GLY A 452 -9.02 30.95 -12.71
CA GLY A 452 -9.12 29.68 -11.97
C GLY A 452 -7.79 29.00 -11.63
N ILE A 453 -6.63 29.59 -11.95
CA ILE A 453 -5.32 29.00 -11.60
C ILE A 453 -5.11 28.82 -10.08
N GLU A 454 -5.78 29.63 -9.26
CA GLU A 454 -5.81 29.48 -7.79
C GLU A 454 -6.52 28.18 -7.36
N VAL A 455 -7.51 27.72 -8.12
CA VAL A 455 -8.24 26.46 -7.86
C VAL A 455 -7.36 25.27 -8.18
N LEU A 456 -6.63 25.28 -9.31
CA LEU A 456 -5.66 24.24 -9.64
C LEU A 456 -4.55 24.16 -8.59
N THR A 457 -3.99 25.31 -8.19
CA THR A 457 -2.95 25.36 -7.14
C THR A 457 -3.46 24.78 -5.82
N ALA A 458 -4.71 25.06 -5.45
CA ALA A 458 -5.32 24.49 -4.25
C ALA A 458 -5.59 22.98 -4.38
N ALA A 459 -6.01 22.52 -5.56
CA ALA A 459 -6.26 21.11 -5.84
C ALA A 459 -4.97 20.28 -5.82
N GLU A 460 -3.87 20.80 -6.39
CA GLU A 460 -2.54 20.17 -6.32
C GLU A 460 -2.03 20.03 -4.90
N ALA A 461 -2.18 21.08 -4.08
CA ALA A 461 -1.82 21.00 -2.67
C ALA A 461 -2.63 19.93 -1.94
N LYS A 462 -3.91 19.74 -2.30
CA LYS A 462 -4.77 18.72 -1.71
C LYS A 462 -4.42 17.31 -2.17
N VAL A 463 -4.06 17.12 -3.44
CA VAL A 463 -3.55 15.84 -3.95
C VAL A 463 -2.26 15.45 -3.21
N GLN A 464 -1.32 16.39 -3.03
CA GLN A 464 -0.08 16.13 -2.31
C GLN A 464 -0.29 15.78 -0.82
N GLU A 465 -1.29 16.40 -0.17
CA GLU A 465 -1.70 16.03 1.19
C GLU A 465 -2.24 14.59 1.25
N LEU A 466 -3.14 14.22 0.32
CA LEU A 466 -3.72 12.88 0.24
C LEU A 466 -2.67 11.81 -0.10
N GLU A 467 -1.75 12.08 -1.03
CA GLU A 467 -0.63 11.18 -1.35
C GLU A 467 0.27 10.95 -0.13
N SER A 468 0.48 11.98 0.70
CA SER A 468 1.24 11.86 1.94
C SER A 468 0.51 11.01 2.99
N GLU A 469 -0.81 11.14 3.10
CA GLU A 469 -1.63 10.30 4.00
C GLU A 469 -1.64 8.84 3.52
N ILE A 470 -1.80 8.58 2.22
CA ILE A 470 -1.72 7.24 1.63
C ILE A 470 -0.34 6.61 1.88
N ALA A 471 0.74 7.37 1.74
CA ALA A 471 2.08 6.87 2.03
C ALA A 471 2.26 6.47 3.51
N VAL A 472 1.62 7.18 4.45
CA VAL A 472 1.62 6.81 5.87
C VAL A 472 0.82 5.53 6.10
N ILE A 473 -0.36 5.40 5.47
CA ILE A 473 -1.18 4.18 5.57
C ILE A 473 -0.42 2.98 4.99
N ALA A 474 0.16 3.11 3.80
CA ALA A 474 0.97 2.07 3.18
C ALA A 474 2.19 1.70 4.03
N ALA A 475 2.81 2.66 4.72
CA ALA A 475 3.89 2.38 5.66
C ALA A 475 3.40 1.63 6.91
N VAL A 476 2.22 1.97 7.44
CA VAL A 476 1.58 1.23 8.55
C VAL A 476 1.22 -0.18 8.11
N ASP A 477 0.68 -0.36 6.92
CA ASP A 477 0.32 -1.68 6.39
C ASP A 477 1.58 -2.52 6.09
N ALA A 478 2.64 -1.92 5.55
CA ALA A 478 3.93 -2.59 5.38
C ALA A 478 4.55 -2.99 6.73
N VAL A 479 4.36 -2.18 7.78
CA VAL A 479 4.79 -2.51 9.15
C VAL A 479 3.94 -3.64 9.73
N ASN A 480 2.62 -3.64 9.50
CA ASN A 480 1.73 -4.70 9.95
C ASN A 480 1.98 -6.02 9.19
N ALA A 481 2.32 -5.96 7.91
CA ALA A 481 2.63 -7.12 7.08
C ALA A 481 4.04 -7.69 7.35
N ALA A 482 4.96 -6.91 7.93
CA ALA A 482 6.31 -7.35 8.28
C ALA A 482 6.38 -8.16 9.58
N ASP A 483 5.36 -8.97 9.87
CA ASP A 483 5.15 -9.68 11.13
C ASP A 483 6.41 -10.47 11.56
N GLY A 484 7.10 -9.96 12.59
CA GLY A 484 8.26 -10.61 13.20
C GLY A 484 9.35 -9.68 13.75
N ASP A 485 9.57 -8.48 13.18
CA ASP A 485 10.64 -7.58 13.66
C ASP A 485 10.10 -6.36 14.42
N THR A 486 9.86 -6.58 15.72
CA THR A 486 9.48 -5.55 16.70
C THR A 486 10.48 -4.38 16.82
N THR A 487 11.61 -4.41 16.12
CA THR A 487 12.61 -3.33 16.05
C THR A 487 12.10 -2.15 15.22
N ALA A 488 11.39 -2.41 14.10
CA ALA A 488 10.84 -1.34 13.25
C ALA A 488 9.69 -0.59 13.94
N ILE A 489 8.81 -1.31 14.62
CA ILE A 489 7.70 -0.77 15.43
C ILE A 489 8.25 0.13 16.56
N ARG A 490 9.35 -0.27 17.21
CA ARG A 490 9.97 0.50 18.29
C ARG A 490 10.69 1.76 17.81
N VAL A 491 11.37 1.72 16.66
CA VAL A 491 12.01 2.92 16.07
C VAL A 491 10.97 3.97 15.67
N ALA A 492 9.82 3.54 15.14
CA ALA A 492 8.71 4.43 14.79
C ALA A 492 8.04 5.07 16.01
N LEU A 493 7.74 4.28 17.06
CA LEU A 493 7.16 4.78 18.32
C LEU A 493 8.11 5.72 19.09
N THR A 494 9.41 5.44 19.08
CA THR A 494 10.40 6.30 19.76
C THR A 494 10.58 7.65 19.04
N ALA A 495 10.35 7.69 17.72
CA ALA A 495 10.35 8.93 16.94
C ALA A 495 9.13 9.83 17.26
N GLU A 496 8.01 9.23 17.68
CA GLU A 496 6.82 9.95 18.16
C GLU A 496 7.01 10.46 19.60
N GLU A 497 7.56 9.64 20.51
CA GLU A 497 7.78 10.04 21.92
C GLU A 497 8.93 11.03 22.14
N LEU A 498 10.00 10.98 21.33
CA LEU A 498 11.12 11.94 21.42
C LEU A 498 10.83 13.29 20.75
N GLY A 499 9.71 13.40 20.03
CA GLY A 499 9.48 14.48 19.08
C GLY A 499 10.41 14.33 17.87
N LEU A 500 9.80 14.15 16.69
CA LEU A 500 10.49 13.91 15.41
C LEU A 500 11.62 14.92 15.14
N ASP A 501 11.46 16.16 15.61
CA ASP A 501 12.45 17.23 15.48
C ASP A 501 13.73 16.99 16.29
N ALA A 502 13.63 16.42 17.49
CA ALA A 502 14.78 16.17 18.34
C ALA A 502 15.61 14.99 17.85
N TYR A 503 14.94 13.92 17.39
CA TYR A 503 15.62 12.78 16.76
C TYR A 503 16.26 13.19 15.44
N ASN A 504 15.58 13.98 14.60
CA ASN A 504 16.15 14.45 13.34
C ASN A 504 17.32 15.44 13.50
N ALA A 505 17.39 16.14 14.64
CA ALA A 505 18.52 17.01 14.98
C ALA A 505 19.78 16.26 15.45
N LEU A 506 19.69 14.95 15.75
CA LEU A 506 20.86 14.15 16.13
C LEU A 506 21.79 13.94 14.95
N SER A 507 23.11 13.96 15.22
CA SER A 507 24.09 13.56 14.22
C SER A 507 23.95 12.06 13.91
N LEU A 508 24.37 11.63 12.71
CA LEU A 508 24.34 10.21 12.34
C LEU A 508 25.08 9.32 13.37
N THR A 509 26.16 9.82 13.95
CA THR A 509 26.90 9.14 15.02
C THR A 509 26.07 8.96 16.29
N ASP A 510 25.30 9.98 16.67
CA ASP A 510 24.45 9.95 17.86
C ASP A 510 23.24 9.03 17.63
N LYS A 511 22.65 9.06 16.42
CA LYS A 511 21.60 8.11 16.02
C LYS A 511 22.07 6.66 16.10
N ASN A 512 23.28 6.38 15.61
CA ASN A 512 23.89 5.05 15.70
C ASN A 512 24.21 4.65 17.15
N THR A 513 24.52 5.62 18.02
CA THR A 513 24.78 5.36 19.44
C THR A 513 23.48 5.04 20.19
N VAL A 514 22.39 5.72 19.86
CA VAL A 514 21.05 5.43 20.40
C VAL A 514 20.58 4.05 19.93
N ALA A 515 20.75 3.71 18.65
CA ALA A 515 20.44 2.39 18.12
C ALA A 515 21.22 1.28 18.85
N ALA A 516 22.54 1.43 18.99
CA ALA A 516 23.37 0.44 19.70
C ALA A 516 23.02 0.29 21.19
N ALA A 517 22.56 1.36 21.85
CA ALA A 517 22.12 1.30 23.24
C ALA A 517 20.77 0.60 23.39
N ILE A 518 19.88 0.74 22.40
CA ILE A 518 18.61 0.03 22.32
C ILE A 518 18.86 -1.46 22.08
N ASP A 519 19.75 -1.82 21.14
CA ASP A 519 20.12 -3.21 20.88
C ASP A 519 20.67 -3.89 22.14
N LEU A 520 21.55 -3.21 22.89
CA LEU A 520 22.10 -3.75 24.13
C LEU A 520 21.03 -3.94 25.22
N ALA A 521 20.08 -3.01 25.34
CA ALA A 521 18.97 -3.13 26.29
C ALA A 521 18.00 -4.26 25.91
N ILE A 522 17.86 -4.55 24.60
CA ILE A 522 17.07 -5.67 24.09
C ILE A 522 17.76 -6.99 24.38
N ASP A 523 19.07 -7.10 24.12
CA ASP A 523 19.86 -8.28 24.47
C ASP A 523 19.77 -8.59 25.98
N ASP A 524 19.84 -7.56 26.83
CA ASP A 524 19.70 -7.70 28.28
C ASP A 524 18.28 -8.15 28.69
N LEU A 525 17.23 -7.65 28.02
CA LEU A 525 15.84 -8.05 28.25
C LEU A 525 15.54 -9.48 27.76
N GLN A 526 16.10 -9.89 26.62
CA GLN A 526 15.99 -11.25 26.11
C GLN A 526 16.77 -12.24 26.98
N ALA A 527 17.98 -11.88 27.42
CA ALA A 527 18.73 -12.67 28.38
C ALA A 527 17.97 -12.80 29.71
N TYR A 528 17.31 -11.73 30.17
CA TYR A 528 16.45 -11.75 31.34
C TYR A 528 15.22 -12.64 31.14
N ALA A 529 14.55 -12.58 29.99
CA ALA A 529 13.41 -13.41 29.65
C ALA A 529 13.78 -14.91 29.57
N ASP A 530 14.90 -15.24 28.92
CA ASP A 530 15.43 -16.60 28.81
C ASP A 530 15.83 -17.19 30.17
N ASP A 531 16.44 -16.36 31.02
CA ASP A 531 16.71 -16.74 32.41
C ASP A 531 15.42 -16.89 33.22
N ASN A 532 14.37 -16.10 32.92
CA ASN A 532 13.05 -16.23 33.56
C ASN A 532 12.31 -17.49 33.11
N THR A 533 12.36 -17.89 31.84
CA THR A 533 11.74 -19.13 31.35
C THR A 533 12.49 -20.37 31.86
N ARG A 534 13.82 -20.30 32.03
CA ARG A 534 14.59 -21.33 32.76
C ARG A 534 14.26 -21.36 34.25
N ASN A 535 13.99 -20.20 34.84
CA ASN A 535 13.67 -20.08 36.25
C ASN A 535 12.21 -20.37 36.58
N GLU A 536 11.23 -20.21 35.70
CA GLU A 536 9.82 -20.58 35.94
C GLU A 536 9.68 -22.09 36.24
N ASN A 537 10.57 -22.92 35.68
CA ASN A 537 10.67 -24.34 36.03
C ASN A 537 11.37 -24.61 37.38
N ALA A 538 12.08 -23.63 37.95
CA ALA A 538 12.76 -23.71 39.24
C ALA A 538 12.08 -22.91 40.37
N LEU A 539 11.26 -21.90 40.03
CA LEU A 539 10.64 -20.91 40.92
C LEU A 539 9.19 -21.24 41.31
N ALA A 540 8.76 -22.49 41.16
CA ALA A 540 7.61 -23.02 41.91
C ALA A 540 7.87 -23.08 43.44
N ASN A 541 8.90 -22.40 43.98
CA ASN A 541 9.27 -22.54 45.40
C ASN A 541 9.87 -21.33 46.15
N GLU A 542 10.08 -20.13 45.60
CA GLU A 542 10.44 -18.99 46.47
C GLU A 542 10.27 -17.62 45.78
N PHE A 543 9.35 -16.81 46.31
CA PHE A 543 9.08 -15.43 45.91
C PHE A 543 10.27 -14.50 46.22
N TYR A 544 10.59 -13.55 45.32
CA TYR A 544 11.25 -12.30 45.70
C TYR A 544 10.78 -11.07 44.91
N ASP A 545 10.82 -9.94 45.62
CA ASP A 545 10.14 -8.66 45.44
C ASP A 545 10.70 -7.74 44.33
N LEU A 546 9.77 -7.22 43.52
CA LEU A 546 9.93 -6.18 42.48
C LEU A 546 10.63 -4.89 42.96
N ALA A 547 10.65 -4.63 44.26
CA ALA A 547 11.22 -3.42 44.86
C ALA A 547 12.76 -3.33 44.75
N GLU A 548 13.45 -4.47 44.59
CA GLU A 548 14.92 -4.48 44.46
C GLU A 548 15.36 -4.08 43.04
N LEU A 549 14.51 -4.34 42.04
CA LEU A 549 14.76 -3.98 40.64
C LEU A 549 14.58 -2.47 40.42
N GLU A 550 13.54 -1.86 41.02
CA GLU A 550 13.35 -0.41 40.96
C GLU A 550 14.51 0.37 41.61
N ALA A 551 15.10 -0.15 42.69
CA ALA A 551 16.23 0.48 43.36
C ALA A 551 17.51 0.50 42.47
N ALA A 552 17.74 -0.56 41.70
CA ALA A 552 18.89 -0.67 40.81
C ALA A 552 18.80 0.28 39.60
N VAL A 553 17.60 0.46 39.05
CA VAL A 553 17.37 1.39 37.92
C VAL A 553 17.57 2.84 38.34
N VAL A 554 17.11 3.22 39.54
CA VAL A 554 17.32 4.57 40.09
C VAL A 554 18.81 4.85 40.33
N GLU A 555 19.59 3.87 40.78
CA GLU A 555 21.04 4.00 40.98
C GLU A 555 21.81 4.12 39.65
N ALA A 556 21.36 3.43 38.60
CA ALA A 556 21.96 3.53 37.26
C ALA A 556 21.74 4.92 36.63
N ILE A 557 20.55 5.50 36.77
CA ILE A 557 20.22 6.84 36.28
C ILE A 557 21.04 7.91 37.03
N ALA A 558 21.22 7.77 38.34
CA ALA A 558 21.99 8.70 39.15
C ALA A 558 23.50 8.72 38.82
N ASN A 559 24.02 7.70 38.14
CA ASN A 559 25.43 7.61 37.74
C ASN A 559 25.70 8.14 36.33
N LEU A 560 24.67 8.55 35.59
CA LEU A 560 24.77 9.13 34.25
C LEU A 560 24.73 10.68 34.24
N GLU A 561 24.48 11.31 35.38
CA GLU A 561 24.69 12.75 35.65
C GLU A 561 26.07 13.02 36.27
#